data_AF-A0A1G2Z4D9-F1
#
_entry.id   AF-A0A1G2Z4D9-F1
#
_cell.length_a   1.000
_cell.length_b   1.000
_cell.length_c   1.000
_cell.angle_alpha   90.00
_cell.angle_beta   90.00
_cell.angle_gamma   90.00
#
_symmetry.space_group_name_H-M   'P 1'
#
loop_
_entity.id
_entity.type
_entity.pdbx_description
1 polymer ?
#
loop_
_entity_poly.entity_id
_entity_poly.type
_entity_poly.pdbx_seq_one_letter_code
_entity_poly.pdbx_strand_id
1 'polypeptide(L)' 'MARPETKGSWTRDDLKQLKKLFPDRPTAEVAAELGRPTEAVKKKASRMGLRKSRRYMKTLGRT' A
#
# COMPACT_ATOMS: atom_id res chain seq x y z
N MET A 1 0.19 -7.42 -21.41
CA MET A 1 -0.88 -6.85 -20.56
C MET A 1 -0.30 -5.63 -19.84
N ALA A 2 -0.24 -4.48 -20.51
CA ALA A 2 0.19 -3.23 -19.89
C ALA A 2 -1.07 -2.38 -19.73
N ARG A 3 -1.48 -2.08 -18.50
CA ARG A 3 -2.50 -1.07 -18.24
C ARG A 3 -1.78 0.27 -18.09
N PRO A 4 -1.80 1.16 -19.10
CA PRO A 4 -1.26 2.49 -18.96
C PRO A 4 -2.31 3.36 -18.25
N GLU A 5 -2.59 3.08 -16.97
CA GLU A 5 -3.47 3.94 -16.18
C GLU A 5 -2.65 5.07 -15.57
N THR A 6 -2.61 6.16 -16.35
CA THR A 6 -2.34 7.55 -16.03
C THR A 6 -1.75 7.76 -14.63
N LYS A 7 -0.48 8.13 -14.59
CA LYS A 7 0.47 8.26 -13.47
C LYS A 7 0.01 9.12 -12.25
N GLY A 8 -1.26 9.52 -12.16
CA GLY A 8 -1.84 10.30 -11.07
C GLY A 8 -3.13 9.75 -10.42
N SER A 9 -3.86 8.83 -11.07
CA SER A 9 -5.17 8.40 -10.57
C SER A 9 -5.12 7.03 -9.91
N TRP A 10 -5.23 7.00 -8.58
CA TRP A 10 -5.49 5.77 -7.83
C TRP A 10 -6.87 5.25 -8.21
N THR A 11 -6.94 4.09 -8.86
CA THR A 11 -8.22 3.46 -9.19
C THR A 11 -8.85 2.86 -7.93
N ARG A 12 -10.18 2.66 -7.97
CA ARG A 12 -10.90 2.08 -6.83
C ARG A 12 -10.39 0.67 -6.47
N ASP A 13 -9.86 -0.04 -7.45
CA ASP A 13 -9.26 -1.37 -7.28
C ASP A 13 -7.92 -1.28 -6.55
N ASP A 14 -7.04 -0.38 -6.99
CA ASP A 14 -5.77 -0.02 -6.34
C ASP A 14 -5.97 0.32 -4.86
N LEU A 15 -7.00 1.11 -4.55
CA LEU A 15 -7.37 1.47 -3.17
C LEU A 15 -7.87 0.27 -2.35
N LYS A 16 -8.63 -0.64 -2.97
CA LYS A 16 -9.11 -1.87 -2.32
C LYS A 16 -7.95 -2.81 -2.03
N GLN A 17 -7.06 -3.04 -2.99
CA GLN A 17 -5.84 -3.83 -2.80
C GLN A 17 -4.95 -3.22 -1.72
N LEU A 18 -4.70 -1.91 -1.79
CA LEU A 18 -3.93 -1.20 -0.78
C LEU A 18 -4.52 -1.40 0.62
N LYS A 19 -5.83 -1.21 0.81
CA LYS A 19 -6.48 -1.40 2.10
C LYS A 19 -6.42 -2.84 2.61
N LYS A 20 -6.48 -3.83 1.71
CA LYS A 20 -6.43 -5.25 2.05
C LYS A 20 -5.03 -5.74 2.40
N LEU A 21 -4.00 -5.22 1.72
CA LEU A 21 -2.63 -5.75 1.81
C LEU A 21 -1.76 -4.94 2.77
N PHE A 22 -1.96 -3.63 2.88
CA PHE A 22 -1.17 -2.74 3.74
C PHE A 22 -1.10 -3.13 5.23
N PRO A 23 -2.16 -3.69 5.87
CA PRO A 23 -2.11 -4.04 7.28
C PRO A 23 -1.17 -5.21 7.57
N ASP A 24 -1.10 -6.19 6.66
CA ASP A 24 -0.43 -7.48 6.87
C ASP A 24 0.89 -7.61 6.11
N ARG A 25 1.14 -6.77 5.10
CA ARG A 25 2.35 -6.83 4.26
C ARG A 25 3.24 -5.58 4.38
N PRO A 26 4.55 -5.71 4.09
CA PRO A 26 5.42 -4.56 3.90
C PRO A 26 4.96 -3.70 2.73
N THR A 27 5.10 -2.38 2.91
CA THR A 27 4.74 -1.38 1.90
C THR A 27 5.54 -1.58 0.60
N ALA A 28 6.74 -2.18 0.69
CA ALA A 28 7.55 -2.60 -0.45
C ALA A 28 6.87 -3.66 -1.32
N GLU A 29 6.29 -4.70 -0.72
CA GLU A 29 5.57 -5.73 -1.49
C GLU A 29 4.26 -5.21 -2.06
N VAL A 30 3.52 -4.41 -1.28
CA VAL A 30 2.28 -3.77 -1.78
C VAL A 30 2.60 -2.85 -2.96
N ALA A 31 3.71 -2.12 -2.89
CA ALA A 31 4.19 -1.29 -3.99
C ALA A 31 4.57 -2.09 -5.23
N ALA A 32 5.25 -3.22 -5.06
CA ALA A 32 5.59 -4.13 -6.15
C ALA A 32 4.33 -4.71 -6.81
N GLU A 33 3.34 -5.13 -6.02
CA GLU A 33 2.08 -5.69 -6.54
C GLU A 33 1.25 -4.64 -7.30
N LEU A 34 1.24 -3.39 -6.82
CA LEU A 34 0.54 -2.27 -7.47
C LEU A 34 1.35 -1.65 -8.62
N GLY A 35 2.62 -2.03 -8.82
CA GLY A 35 3.51 -1.38 -9.78
C GLY A 35 3.74 0.11 -9.50
N ARG A 36 3.63 0.52 -8.23
CA ARG A 36 3.78 1.92 -7.77
C ARG A 36 5.03 2.06 -6.92
N PRO A 37 5.66 3.24 -6.88
CA PRO A 37 6.76 3.47 -5.95
C PRO A 37 6.27 3.43 -4.49
N THR A 38 7.08 2.84 -3.61
CA THR A 38 6.81 2.72 -2.17
C THR A 38 6.42 4.04 -1.51
N GLU A 39 7.08 5.11 -1.89
CA GLU A 39 6.81 6.45 -1.38
C GLU A 39 5.40 6.97 -1.77
N ALA A 40 4.92 6.65 -2.97
CA ALA A 40 3.56 6.99 -3.37
C ALA A 40 2.52 6.18 -2.58
N VAL A 41 2.78 4.88 -2.39
CA VAL A 41 1.94 4.00 -1.57
C VAL A 41 1.88 4.48 -0.13
N LYS A 42 3.04 4.82 0.45
CA LYS A 42 3.16 5.37 1.80
C LYS A 42 2.40 6.69 1.95
N LYS A 43 2.63 7.66 1.04
CA LYS A 43 1.89 8.94 1.03
C LYS A 43 0.39 8.72 0.93
N LYS A 44 -0.06 7.80 0.08
CA LYS A 44 -1.49 7.51 -0.10
C LYS A 44 -2.08 6.82 1.13
N ALA A 45 -1.38 5.85 1.69
CA ALA A 45 -1.78 5.18 2.92
C ALA A 45 -1.90 6.15 4.09
N SER A 46 -0.91 7.03 4.28
CA SER A 46 -0.98 8.10 5.28
C SER A 46 -2.16 9.04 5.05
N ARG A 47 -2.41 9.46 3.80
CA ARG A 47 -3.58 10.30 3.43
C ARG A 47 -4.91 9.60 3.69
N MET A 48 -4.97 8.27 3.55
CA MET A 48 -6.17 7.47 3.85
C MET A 48 -6.27 7.06 5.33
N GLY A 49 -5.29 7.40 6.17
CA GLY A 49 -5.27 6.94 7.57
C GLY A 49 -5.05 5.43 7.71
N LEU A 50 -4.53 4.76 6.68
CA LEU A 50 -4.21 3.34 6.73
C LEU A 50 -3.00 3.14 7.64
N ARG A 51 -3.18 2.29 8.65
CA ARG A 51 -2.13 1.89 9.58
C ARG A 51 -1.80 0.42 9.38
N LYS A 52 -0.57 0.04 9.70
CA LYS A 52 -0.19 -1.37 9.73
C LYS A 52 -0.86 -2.06 10.91
N SER A 53 -1.26 -3.32 10.73
CA SER A 53 -1.89 -4.09 11.80
C SER A 53 -0.95 -4.18 13.00
N ARG A 54 -1.53 -4.16 14.21
CA ARG A 54 -0.77 -4.35 15.45
C ARG A 54 0.02 -5.66 15.43
N ARG A 55 -0.49 -6.69 14.74
CA ARG A 55 0.18 -7.97 14.50
C ARG A 55 1.47 -7.81 13.69
N TYR A 56 1.42 -7.05 12.60
CA TYR A 56 2.58 -6.75 11.77
C TYR A 56 3.58 -5.80 12.47
N MET A 57 3.10 -4.87 13.30
CA MET A 57 3.99 -4.04 14.12
C MET A 57 4.73 -4.87 15.19
N LYS A 58 4.04 -5.86 15.78
CA LYS A 58 4.67 -6.83 16.70
C LYS A 58 5.74 -7.68 16.02
N THR A 59 5.52 -8.13 14.79
CA THR A 59 6.52 -8.93 14.05
C THR A 59 7.75 -8.12 13.65
N LEU A 60 7.62 -6.79 13.53
CA LEU A 60 8.74 -5.88 13.26
C LEU A 60 9.48 -5.41 14.52
N GLY A 61 9.06 -5.82 15.73
CA GLY A 61 9.70 -5.41 16.98
C GLY A 61 9.61 -3.91 17.29
N ARG A 62 8.82 -3.13 16.53
CA ARG A 62 8.57 -1.72 16.80
C ARG A 62 7.43 -1.61 17.80
N THR A 63 7.80 -1.55 19.08
CA THR A 63 6.91 -1.20 20.19
C THR A 63 6.93 0.30 20.40
#